data_AF-A0A1D6N4A8-F1
#
_entry.id   AF-A0A1D6N4A8-F1
#
_cell.length_a   1.000
_cell.length_b   1.000
_cell.length_c   1.000
_cell.angle_alpha   90.00
_cell.angle_beta   90.00
_cell.angle_gamma   90.00
#
_symmetry.space_group_name_H-M   'P 1'
#
loop_
_entity.id
_entity.type
_entity.pdbx_description
1 polymer ?
#
loop_
_entity_poly.entity_id
_entity_poly.type
_entity_poly.pdbx_seq_one_letter_code
_entity_poly.pdbx_strand_id
1 'polypeptide(L)'
;MVSPSEDVRKASAEAEKLLDSHFVLCRQREDVYRVIKAFTVKGERIGPEATRFLQFLVKEFERNGVKLSQSKRKEMEKLKSHIDALNLKYLQNLNDFTKFLLLGEDELAGMPFEFLKDLEKADGKFKVPLTSYHVTPVLEHCKVGSTRKQIAVAYGQKGGKDNVAILENLVQLRHKFAKLLGYTNYADFAIEPRMPKTSRKILEFLEEMSEQLSDVANRELNILKDLKIKEEGNAQFGMEDLLYYIKRAEEFKVDLDVGEIKQYFPVGLVISGMLKIFQDLFALRFDEIKDVDVWHDTVRVFSVWDASSSDLLGYFFLDIFSREGKYAHTCVVTLQNGCLCSNGTRKVPAAVILSQCPKEFDGNSALLRFPEVVRLFHEFSHVVHHVSNRATFSRFSGLRLEGDFAEIPSLLLENWCYESISLKMMSGFHQDITKSISSEACQSLKRRRDLFAGLKMKQEILLCLVDQIIHSSENVDIDDLIKDLHPKVMLGIPLLEGTSPASSFPRIAFGYDAVCYSYIWSEVFAADLFVSKFKDDLLNQHAGLRFRNKVLAPGGSKDPLEIITDYLGREPSLQPFIQSRTRNSL
;
A
#
# COMPACT_ATOMS: atom_id res chain seq x y z
N MET A 1 -15.17 11.42 -6.93
CA MET A 1 -14.25 10.36 -7.41
C MET A 1 -14.67 9.69 -8.72
N VAL A 2 -15.96 9.41 -8.97
CA VAL A 2 -16.37 8.53 -10.08
C VAL A 2 -17.37 9.12 -11.09
N SER A 3 -18.09 10.18 -10.72
CA SER A 3 -19.13 10.77 -11.59
C SER A 3 -18.54 11.26 -12.91
N PRO A 4 -19.19 11.00 -14.06
CA PRO A 4 -18.78 11.58 -15.34
C PRO A 4 -19.00 13.10 -15.39
N SER A 5 -19.95 13.64 -14.63
CA SER A 5 -20.22 15.08 -14.56
C SER A 5 -19.22 15.81 -13.66
N GLU A 6 -18.54 16.82 -14.22
CA GLU A 6 -17.63 17.67 -13.47
C GLU A 6 -18.33 18.47 -12.37
N ASP A 7 -19.53 18.99 -12.65
CA ASP A 7 -20.32 19.75 -11.67
C ASP A 7 -20.68 18.90 -10.46
N VAL A 8 -21.05 17.64 -10.67
CA VAL A 8 -21.30 16.68 -9.58
C VAL A 8 -20.01 16.42 -8.79
N ARG A 9 -18.86 16.29 -9.46
CA ARG A 9 -17.57 16.11 -8.76
C ARG A 9 -17.21 17.33 -7.91
N LYS A 10 -17.40 18.55 -8.43
CA LYS A 10 -17.17 19.81 -7.69
C LYS A 10 -18.10 19.93 -6.49
N ALA A 11 -19.40 19.67 -6.68
CA ALA A 11 -20.37 19.68 -5.59
C ALA A 11 -20.06 18.63 -4.52
N SER A 12 -19.65 17.42 -4.93
CA SER A 12 -19.21 16.36 -4.01
C SER A 12 -17.99 16.78 -3.19
N ALA A 13 -17.00 17.43 -3.80
CA ALA A 13 -15.80 17.89 -3.10
C ALA A 13 -16.14 18.99 -2.08
N GLU A 14 -17.09 19.88 -2.39
CA GLU A 14 -17.55 20.89 -1.44
C GLU A 14 -18.36 20.29 -0.29
N ALA A 15 -19.22 19.32 -0.57
CA ALA A 15 -19.95 18.57 0.47
C ALA A 15 -18.98 17.84 1.42
N GLU A 16 -17.91 17.24 0.90
CA GLU A 16 -16.88 16.59 1.70
C GLU A 16 -16.21 17.56 2.69
N LYS A 17 -15.83 18.77 2.24
CA LYS A 17 -15.27 19.81 3.13
C LYS A 17 -16.22 20.19 4.27
N LEU A 18 -17.50 20.32 3.96
CA LEU A 18 -18.53 20.66 4.96
C LEU A 18 -18.71 19.52 5.96
N LEU A 19 -18.74 18.26 5.49
CA LEU A 19 -18.85 17.07 6.34
C LEU A 19 -17.62 16.91 7.23
N ASP A 20 -16.41 17.08 6.70
CA ASP A 20 -15.17 17.00 7.46
C ASP A 20 -15.13 18.06 8.57
N SER A 21 -15.51 19.30 8.25
CA SER A 21 -15.63 20.38 9.23
C SER A 21 -16.63 20.02 10.33
N HIS A 22 -17.78 19.44 9.97
CA HIS A 22 -18.77 18.98 10.93
C HIS A 22 -18.25 17.85 11.82
N PHE A 23 -17.57 16.84 11.26
CA PHE A 23 -17.02 15.73 12.04
C PHE A 23 -15.93 16.19 13.02
N VAL A 24 -15.11 17.17 12.66
CA VAL A 24 -14.14 17.79 13.58
C VAL A 24 -14.86 18.41 14.78
N LEU A 25 -15.93 19.18 14.54
CA LEU A 25 -16.72 19.78 15.62
C LEU A 25 -17.34 18.71 16.53
N CYS A 26 -17.89 17.63 15.96
CA CYS A 26 -18.45 16.53 16.74
C CYS A 26 -17.43 15.88 17.68
N ARG A 27 -16.19 15.69 17.22
CA ARG A 27 -15.09 15.09 18.00
C ARG A 27 -14.58 15.99 19.13
N GLN A 28 -14.98 17.25 19.17
CA GLN A 28 -14.59 18.23 20.19
C GLN A 28 -15.72 18.51 21.21
N ARG A 29 -16.88 17.85 21.09
CA ARG A 29 -18.03 18.02 21.98
C ARG A 29 -17.76 17.52 23.40
N GLU A 30 -17.37 18.43 24.29
CA GLU A 30 -17.11 18.13 25.70
C GLU A 30 -18.31 17.53 26.43
N ASP A 31 -19.49 18.04 26.17
CA ASP A 31 -20.75 17.58 26.76
C ASP A 31 -21.02 16.11 26.44
N VAL A 32 -20.80 15.71 25.18
CA VAL A 32 -20.91 14.30 24.76
C VAL A 32 -19.82 13.46 25.41
N TYR A 33 -18.58 13.94 25.43
CA TYR A 33 -17.47 13.25 26.09
C TYR A 33 -17.72 13.01 27.58
N ARG A 34 -18.27 13.99 28.31
CA ARG A 34 -18.59 13.86 29.75
C ARG A 34 -19.58 12.73 30.00
N VAL A 35 -20.59 12.58 29.15
CA VAL A 35 -21.57 11.48 29.25
C VAL A 35 -20.89 10.13 29.02
N ILE A 36 -20.10 10.01 27.95
CA ILE A 36 -19.37 8.76 27.63
C ILE A 36 -18.40 8.40 28.76
N LYS A 37 -17.67 9.39 29.30
CA LYS A 37 -16.72 9.17 30.39
C LYS A 37 -17.42 8.77 31.68
N ALA A 38 -18.53 9.43 32.05
CA ALA A 38 -19.31 9.09 33.22
C ALA A 38 -19.86 7.65 33.13
N PHE A 39 -20.37 7.25 31.96
CA PHE A 39 -20.80 5.87 31.72
C PHE A 39 -19.66 4.87 31.85
N THR A 40 -18.48 5.19 31.29
CA THR A 40 -17.28 4.35 31.40
C THR A 40 -16.83 4.17 32.85
N VAL A 41 -16.86 5.23 33.66
CA VAL A 41 -16.49 5.21 35.09
C VAL A 41 -17.52 4.45 35.93
N LYS A 42 -18.81 4.51 35.58
CA LYS A 42 -19.87 3.75 36.25
C LYS A 42 -19.65 2.24 36.17
N GLY A 43 -18.93 1.77 35.15
CA GLY A 43 -18.51 0.37 35.04
C GLY A 43 -19.66 -0.61 34.83
N GLU A 44 -20.70 -0.19 34.12
CA GLU A 44 -21.83 -1.09 33.81
C GLU A 44 -21.37 -2.32 33.03
N ARG A 45 -22.00 -3.47 33.31
CA ARG A 45 -21.67 -4.73 32.65
C ARG A 45 -22.25 -4.76 31.24
N ILE A 46 -21.44 -4.41 30.26
CA ILE A 46 -21.74 -4.49 28.83
C ILE A 46 -20.86 -5.56 28.14
N GLY A 47 -21.22 -5.94 26.92
CA GLY A 47 -20.45 -6.91 26.13
C GLY A 47 -19.06 -6.41 25.72
N PRO A 48 -18.13 -7.31 25.38
CA PRO A 48 -16.73 -6.97 25.08
C PRO A 48 -16.58 -5.98 23.91
N GLU A 49 -17.37 -6.14 22.85
CA GLU A 49 -17.35 -5.21 21.71
C GLU A 49 -17.81 -3.80 22.12
N ALA A 50 -18.86 -3.69 22.95
CA ALA A 50 -19.34 -2.40 23.44
C ALA A 50 -18.32 -1.73 24.37
N THR A 51 -17.63 -2.51 25.21
CA THR A 51 -16.50 -2.02 26.03
C THR A 51 -15.39 -1.46 25.14
N ARG A 52 -14.98 -2.18 24.10
CA ARG A 52 -13.98 -1.69 23.13
C ARG A 52 -14.46 -0.42 22.43
N PHE A 53 -15.73 -0.35 22.04
CA PHE A 53 -16.31 0.84 21.42
C PHE A 53 -16.24 2.06 22.33
N LEU A 54 -16.59 1.92 23.62
CA LEU A 54 -16.45 3.01 24.59
C LEU A 54 -15.01 3.45 24.78
N GLN A 55 -14.08 2.50 24.94
CA GLN A 55 -12.65 2.79 25.05
C GLN A 55 -12.14 3.54 23.82
N PHE A 56 -12.57 3.12 22.63
CA PHE A 56 -12.25 3.78 21.37
C PHE A 56 -12.77 5.21 21.34
N LEU A 57 -14.06 5.43 21.66
CA LEU A 57 -14.66 6.77 21.70
C LEU A 57 -13.92 7.68 22.67
N VAL A 58 -13.64 7.21 23.90
CA VAL A 58 -12.88 7.97 24.90
C VAL A 58 -11.53 8.39 24.33
N LYS A 59 -10.78 7.46 23.73
CA LYS A 59 -9.48 7.76 23.11
C LYS A 59 -9.61 8.75 21.95
N GLU A 60 -10.61 8.60 21.08
CA GLU A 60 -10.83 9.53 19.97
C GLU A 60 -11.06 10.96 20.48
N PHE A 61 -11.90 11.15 21.48
CA PHE A 61 -12.11 12.46 22.11
C PHE A 61 -10.83 13.01 22.77
N GLU A 62 -10.11 12.17 23.51
CA GLU A 62 -8.88 12.58 24.21
C GLU A 62 -7.78 12.99 23.22
N ARG A 63 -7.62 12.25 22.11
CA ARG A 63 -6.69 12.57 21.01
C ARG A 63 -7.09 13.82 20.22
N ASN A 64 -8.36 14.19 20.24
CA ASN A 64 -8.85 15.46 19.70
C ASN A 64 -8.84 16.59 20.74
N GLY A 65 -8.10 16.42 21.84
CA GLY A 65 -7.81 17.48 22.79
C GLY A 65 -8.95 17.84 23.73
N VAL A 66 -9.98 16.99 23.90
CA VAL A 66 -11.11 17.30 24.81
C VAL A 66 -10.67 17.50 26.26
N LYS A 67 -9.51 16.96 26.67
CA LYS A 67 -8.94 17.16 28.01
C LYS A 67 -8.17 18.48 28.16
N LEU A 68 -7.85 19.14 27.05
CA LEU A 68 -7.07 20.37 27.06
C LEU A 68 -7.94 21.55 27.52
N SER A 69 -7.30 22.54 28.15
CA SER A 69 -7.92 23.85 28.38
C SER A 69 -8.25 24.53 27.06
N GLN A 70 -9.18 25.49 27.07
CA GLN A 70 -9.56 26.23 25.87
C GLN A 70 -8.35 26.91 25.19
N SER A 71 -7.39 27.43 25.97
CA SER A 71 -6.15 28.01 25.43
C SER A 71 -5.29 26.97 24.69
N LYS A 72 -5.08 25.80 25.31
CA LYS A 72 -4.31 24.69 24.71
C LYS A 72 -5.02 24.08 23.50
N ARG A 73 -6.36 24.06 23.46
CA ARG A 73 -7.09 23.63 22.25
C ARG A 73 -6.89 24.58 21.07
N LYS A 74 -6.94 25.89 21.30
CA LYS A 74 -6.62 26.88 20.26
C LYS A 74 -5.19 26.72 19.74
N GLU A 75 -4.25 26.42 20.63
CA GLU A 75 -2.88 26.08 20.25
C GLU A 75 -2.81 24.80 19.40
N MET A 76 -3.51 23.74 19.80
CA MET A 76 -3.61 22.48 19.05
C MET A 76 -4.19 22.70 17.64
N GLU A 77 -5.26 23.47 17.51
CA GLU A 77 -5.89 23.80 16.23
C GLU A 77 -4.96 24.60 15.32
N LYS A 78 -4.22 25.56 15.89
CA LYS A 78 -3.21 26.33 15.16
C LYS A 78 -2.07 25.43 14.66
N LEU A 79 -1.57 24.54 15.52
CA LEU A 79 -0.53 23.57 15.15
C LEU A 79 -1.02 22.67 14.02
N LYS A 80 -2.23 22.11 14.14
CA LYS A 80 -2.81 21.25 13.11
C LYS A 80 -2.95 21.98 11.77
N SER A 81 -3.48 23.20 11.78
CA SER A 81 -3.65 24.01 10.57
C SER A 81 -2.30 24.31 9.90
N HIS A 82 -1.25 24.57 10.69
CA HIS A 82 0.10 24.78 10.16
C HIS A 82 0.70 23.50 9.58
N ILE A 83 0.52 22.36 10.24
CA ILE A 83 0.95 21.05 9.73
C ILE A 83 0.26 20.75 8.40
N ASP A 84 -1.06 20.93 8.32
CA ASP A 84 -1.84 20.69 7.11
C ASP A 84 -1.39 21.59 5.95
N ALA A 85 -1.12 22.88 6.21
CA ALA A 85 -0.61 23.81 5.21
C ALA A 85 0.79 23.41 4.69
N LEU A 86 1.69 22.98 5.57
CA LEU A 86 3.03 22.52 5.21
C LEU A 86 3.00 21.20 4.44
N ASN A 87 2.12 20.27 4.81
CA ASN A 87 1.91 19.02 4.07
C ASN A 87 1.49 19.30 2.62
N LEU A 88 0.50 20.18 2.43
CA LEU A 88 0.06 20.58 1.09
C LEU A 88 1.19 21.26 0.31
N LYS A 89 1.97 22.14 0.95
CA LYS A 89 3.09 22.81 0.30
C LYS A 89 4.18 21.84 -0.13
N TYR A 90 4.52 20.85 0.71
CA TYR A 90 5.48 19.81 0.38
C TYR A 90 5.06 19.04 -0.87
N LEU A 91 3.80 18.60 -0.93
CA LEU A 91 3.23 17.89 -2.07
C LEU A 91 3.15 18.75 -3.34
N GLN A 92 2.74 20.02 -3.20
CA GLN A 92 2.72 20.98 -4.31
C GLN A 92 4.11 21.15 -4.93
N ASN A 93 5.15 21.34 -4.11
CA ASN A 93 6.52 21.46 -4.59
C ASN A 93 6.99 20.19 -5.36
N LEU A 94 6.49 19.00 -4.99
CA LEU A 94 6.73 17.77 -5.75
C LEU A 94 5.95 17.73 -7.07
N ASN A 95 4.70 18.17 -7.08
CA ASN A 95 3.85 18.14 -8.28
C ASN A 95 4.25 19.19 -9.31
N ASP A 96 4.72 20.35 -8.85
CA ASP A 96 5.19 21.47 -9.69
C ASP A 96 6.58 21.22 -10.28
N PHE A 97 7.20 20.07 -9.98
CA PHE A 97 8.49 19.69 -10.52
C PHE A 97 8.39 19.24 -11.99
N THR A 98 8.63 20.17 -12.91
CA THR A 98 8.54 19.96 -14.37
C THR A 98 9.90 19.95 -15.09
N LYS A 99 10.98 19.67 -14.35
CA LYS A 99 12.34 19.64 -14.93
C LYS A 99 12.50 18.49 -15.92
N PHE A 100 13.43 18.66 -16.85
CA PHE A 100 13.82 17.68 -17.86
C PHE A 100 15.32 17.75 -18.11
N LEU A 101 15.88 16.72 -18.76
CA LEU A 101 17.24 16.73 -19.30
C LEU A 101 17.21 16.57 -20.82
N LEU A 102 18.15 17.20 -21.52
CA LEU A 102 18.37 17.03 -22.96
C LEU A 102 19.51 16.04 -23.18
N LEU A 103 19.20 14.87 -23.71
CA LEU A 103 20.13 13.77 -23.91
C LEU A 103 20.20 13.38 -25.39
N GLY A 104 21.41 13.19 -25.89
CA GLY A 104 21.66 12.67 -27.23
C GLY A 104 21.29 11.19 -27.38
N GLU A 105 21.28 10.70 -28.62
CA GLU A 105 20.98 9.30 -28.92
C GLU A 105 22.00 8.35 -28.30
N ASP A 106 23.30 8.67 -28.39
CA ASP A 106 24.37 7.88 -27.78
C ASP A 106 24.26 7.86 -26.24
N GLU A 107 23.79 8.97 -25.63
CA GLU A 107 23.59 9.08 -24.18
C GLU A 107 22.43 8.21 -23.68
N LEU A 108 21.49 7.85 -24.57
CA LEU A 108 20.33 6.99 -24.30
C LEU A 108 20.49 5.57 -24.86
N ALA A 109 21.72 5.13 -25.11
CA ALA A 109 21.98 3.78 -25.61
C ALA A 109 21.34 2.70 -24.72
N GLY A 110 20.62 1.76 -25.36
CA GLY A 110 19.92 0.66 -24.70
C GLY A 110 18.44 0.91 -24.38
N MET A 111 17.95 2.14 -24.54
CA MET A 111 16.52 2.42 -24.35
C MET A 111 15.64 1.75 -25.42
N PRO A 112 14.44 1.25 -25.06
CA PRO A 112 13.49 0.71 -26.02
C PRO A 112 13.07 1.75 -27.07
N PHE A 113 12.87 1.32 -28.32
CA PHE A 113 12.49 2.21 -29.41
C PHE A 113 11.18 2.97 -29.14
N GLU A 114 10.14 2.28 -28.66
CA GLU A 114 8.86 2.94 -28.35
C GLU A 114 9.01 4.03 -27.27
N PHE A 115 9.90 3.83 -26.28
CA PHE A 115 10.19 4.86 -25.29
C PHE A 115 10.78 6.11 -25.94
N LEU A 116 11.76 5.96 -26.82
CA LEU A 116 12.42 7.09 -27.50
C LEU A 116 11.48 7.82 -28.47
N LYS A 117 10.56 7.08 -29.10
CA LYS A 117 9.57 7.60 -30.04
C LYS A 117 8.56 8.53 -29.36
N ASP A 118 8.20 8.25 -28.11
CA ASP A 118 7.25 9.04 -27.33
C ASP A 118 7.87 10.33 -26.74
N LEU A 119 9.20 10.50 -26.81
CA LEU A 119 9.88 11.69 -26.31
C LEU A 119 9.87 12.84 -27.31
N GLU A 120 9.61 14.04 -26.79
CA GLU A 120 9.83 15.28 -27.53
C GLU A 120 11.32 15.46 -27.87
N LYS A 121 11.61 16.02 -29.04
CA LYS A 121 12.97 16.42 -29.42
C LYS A 121 13.11 17.94 -29.33
N ALA A 122 14.22 18.39 -28.75
CA ALA A 122 14.61 19.80 -28.69
C ALA A 122 16.13 19.89 -28.94
N ASP A 123 16.55 20.83 -29.80
CA ASP A 123 17.95 21.05 -30.16
C ASP A 123 18.69 19.79 -30.64
N GLY A 124 17.99 18.92 -31.37
CA GLY A 124 18.55 17.65 -31.86
C GLY A 124 18.74 16.57 -30.79
N LYS A 125 18.33 16.82 -29.53
CA LYS A 125 18.38 15.89 -28.41
C LYS A 125 16.98 15.47 -27.97
N PHE A 126 16.89 14.34 -27.28
CA PHE A 126 15.66 13.89 -26.62
C PHE A 126 15.46 14.63 -25.31
N LYS A 127 14.27 15.19 -25.13
CA LYS A 127 13.83 15.80 -23.88
C LYS A 127 13.26 14.71 -22.99
N VAL A 128 13.99 14.35 -21.94
CA VAL A 128 13.57 13.36 -20.94
C VAL A 128 12.98 14.08 -19.73
N PRO A 129 11.65 14.06 -19.53
CA PRO A 129 11.03 14.65 -18.35
C PRO A 129 11.45 13.90 -17.08
N LEU A 130 11.67 14.61 -15.98
CA LEU A 130 12.03 14.00 -14.70
C LEU A 130 10.77 13.58 -13.91
N THR A 131 9.94 12.75 -14.53
CA THR A 131 8.80 12.10 -13.89
C THR A 131 9.09 10.62 -13.67
N SER A 132 8.43 9.97 -12.69
CA SER A 132 8.63 8.54 -12.42
C SER A 132 8.41 7.67 -13.68
N TYR A 133 7.46 8.05 -14.53
CA TYR A 133 7.17 7.35 -15.79
C TYR A 133 8.36 7.31 -16.76
N HIS A 134 9.23 8.33 -16.76
CA HIS A 134 10.40 8.40 -17.64
C HIS A 134 11.69 8.00 -16.92
N VAL A 135 11.84 8.38 -15.65
CA VAL A 135 13.04 8.11 -14.87
C VAL A 135 13.22 6.62 -14.62
N THR A 136 12.16 5.89 -14.23
CA THR A 136 12.27 4.46 -13.95
C THR A 136 12.75 3.66 -15.18
N PRO A 137 12.14 3.80 -16.38
CA PRO A 137 12.65 3.13 -17.58
C PRO A 137 14.12 3.46 -17.90
N VAL A 138 14.54 4.72 -17.74
CA VAL A 138 15.94 5.11 -17.98
C VAL A 138 16.87 4.41 -16.99
N LEU A 139 16.52 4.37 -15.71
CA LEU A 139 17.31 3.67 -14.69
C LEU A 139 17.28 2.14 -14.83
N GLU A 140 16.28 1.56 -15.49
CA GLU A 140 16.18 0.12 -15.74
C GLU A 140 16.88 -0.32 -17.05
N HIS A 141 16.91 0.51 -18.09
CA HIS A 141 17.31 0.10 -19.44
C HIS A 141 18.52 0.82 -20.03
N CYS A 142 18.85 2.04 -19.57
CA CYS A 142 19.94 2.81 -20.17
C CYS A 142 21.30 2.18 -19.82
N LYS A 143 22.06 1.78 -20.85
CA LYS A 143 23.39 1.17 -20.70
C LYS A 143 24.47 2.17 -20.27
N VAL A 144 24.21 3.46 -20.44
CA VAL A 144 25.19 4.52 -20.16
C VAL A 144 25.15 4.89 -18.68
N GLY A 145 26.14 4.44 -17.91
CA GLY A 145 26.21 4.67 -16.46
C GLY A 145 26.21 6.14 -16.06
N SER A 146 26.88 7.01 -16.82
CA SER A 146 26.87 8.46 -16.58
C SER A 146 25.47 9.08 -16.76
N THR A 147 24.69 8.60 -17.74
CA THR A 147 23.31 9.04 -17.95
C THR A 147 22.41 8.61 -16.81
N ARG A 148 22.54 7.35 -16.35
CA ARG A 148 21.80 6.86 -15.17
C ARG A 148 22.09 7.72 -13.94
N LYS A 149 23.38 8.01 -13.69
CA LYS A 149 23.80 8.89 -12.59
C LYS A 149 23.21 10.29 -12.70
N GLN A 150 23.31 10.92 -13.88
CA GLN A 150 22.80 12.27 -14.10
C GLN A 150 21.28 12.35 -13.88
N ILE A 151 20.53 11.37 -14.39
CA ILE A 151 19.08 11.26 -14.22
C ILE A 151 18.71 11.02 -12.75
N ALA A 152 19.40 10.10 -12.07
CA ALA A 152 19.17 9.79 -10.66
C ALA A 152 19.43 11.01 -9.75
N VAL A 153 20.53 11.73 -9.97
CA VAL A 153 20.84 12.96 -9.23
C VAL A 153 19.81 14.05 -9.50
N ALA A 154 19.49 14.32 -10.76
CA ALA A 154 18.53 15.37 -11.12
C ALA A 154 17.13 15.09 -10.58
N TYR A 155 16.68 13.83 -10.62
CA TYR A 155 15.41 13.41 -10.05
C TYR A 155 15.41 13.41 -8.52
N GLY A 156 16.52 13.00 -7.90
CA GLY A 156 16.71 12.98 -6.44
C GLY A 156 16.83 14.36 -5.79
N GLN A 157 16.82 15.45 -6.57
CA GLN A 157 16.74 16.84 -6.09
C GLN A 157 15.30 17.40 -6.12
N LYS A 158 14.31 16.57 -6.48
CA LYS A 158 12.90 16.95 -6.56
C LYS A 158 12.41 17.48 -5.21
N GLY A 159 11.78 18.66 -5.20
CA GLY A 159 11.37 19.36 -3.97
C GLY A 159 12.45 20.26 -3.38
N GLY A 160 13.74 19.90 -3.53
CA GLY A 160 14.89 20.73 -3.18
C GLY A 160 14.96 21.13 -1.69
N LYS A 161 15.78 22.16 -1.41
CA LYS A 161 16.01 22.67 -0.04
C LYS A 161 14.73 23.16 0.64
N ASP A 162 13.77 23.66 -0.14
CA ASP A 162 12.47 24.10 0.37
C ASP A 162 11.72 22.95 1.03
N ASN A 163 11.69 21.76 0.39
CA ASN A 163 11.04 20.59 0.98
C ASN A 163 11.79 20.03 2.18
N VAL A 164 13.13 20.12 2.21
CA VAL A 164 13.91 19.74 3.40
C VAL A 164 13.51 20.62 4.59
N ALA A 165 13.52 21.95 4.41
CA ALA A 165 13.11 22.89 5.45
C ALA A 165 11.64 22.71 5.86
N ILE A 166 10.75 22.39 4.92
CA ILE A 166 9.35 22.07 5.23
C ILE A 166 9.27 20.81 6.10
N LEU A 167 10.01 19.75 5.76
CA LEU A 167 10.00 18.50 6.51
C LEU A 167 10.54 18.69 7.93
N GLU A 168 11.64 19.43 8.10
CA GLU A 168 12.19 19.77 9.42
C GLU A 168 11.15 20.51 10.28
N ASN A 169 10.48 21.51 9.71
CA ASN A 169 9.41 22.24 10.38
C ASN A 169 8.22 21.33 10.73
N LEU A 170 7.82 20.45 9.81
CA LEU A 170 6.76 19.47 10.04
C LEU A 170 7.07 18.57 11.24
N VAL A 171 8.27 17.99 11.28
CA VAL A 171 8.72 17.13 12.38
C VAL A 171 8.68 17.88 13.72
N GLN A 172 9.18 19.12 13.77
CA GLN A 172 9.13 19.94 14.98
C GLN A 172 7.69 20.24 15.44
N LEU A 173 6.81 20.61 14.52
CA LEU A 173 5.41 20.90 14.83
C LEU A 173 4.65 19.65 15.29
N ARG A 174 4.94 18.50 14.68
CA ARG A 174 4.42 17.19 15.07
C ARG A 174 4.82 16.81 16.49
N HIS A 175 6.08 16.99 16.86
CA HIS A 175 6.53 16.78 18.25
C HIS A 175 5.83 17.72 19.23
N LYS A 176 5.69 19.02 18.90
CA LYS A 176 4.93 19.98 19.71
C LYS A 176 3.47 19.55 19.89
N PHE A 177 2.84 19.11 18.80
CA PHE A 177 1.45 18.62 18.80
C PHE A 177 1.28 17.39 19.70
N ALA A 178 2.18 16.41 19.60
CA ALA A 178 2.14 15.21 20.43
C ALA A 178 2.37 15.52 21.93
N LYS A 179 3.36 16.37 22.24
CA LYS A 179 3.63 16.82 23.62
C LYS A 179 2.45 17.56 24.24
N LEU A 180 1.77 18.40 23.45
CA LEU A 180 0.57 19.11 23.90
C LEU A 180 -0.53 18.15 24.37
N LEU A 181 -0.65 16.99 23.71
CA LEU A 181 -1.58 15.92 24.03
C LEU A 181 -1.07 14.94 25.10
N GLY A 182 0.15 15.12 25.61
CA GLY A 182 0.74 14.30 26.68
C GLY A 182 1.53 13.08 26.21
N TYR A 183 1.89 13.00 24.92
CA TYR A 183 2.76 11.95 24.39
C TYR A 183 4.23 12.39 24.42
N THR A 184 5.14 11.42 24.56
CA THR A 184 6.59 11.67 24.63
C THR A 184 7.14 12.22 23.31
N ASN A 185 6.69 11.66 22.19
CA ASN A 185 7.12 11.99 20.84
C ASN A 185 5.94 11.79 19.87
N TYR A 186 6.11 12.23 18.62
CA TYR A 186 5.06 12.09 17.61
C TYR A 186 4.81 10.64 17.18
N ALA A 187 5.85 9.81 17.09
CA ALA A 187 5.73 8.41 16.71
C ALA A 187 4.79 7.64 17.67
N ASP A 188 4.96 7.77 18.98
CA ASP A 188 4.08 7.14 19.97
C ASP A 188 2.64 7.64 19.86
N PHE A 189 2.43 8.92 19.52
CA PHE A 189 1.08 9.43 19.22
C PHE A 189 0.48 8.77 17.97
N ALA A 190 1.27 8.57 16.91
CA ALA A 190 0.82 7.95 15.66
C ALA A 190 0.58 6.43 15.79
N ILE A 191 1.37 5.76 16.63
CA ILE A 191 1.43 4.29 16.78
C ILE A 191 0.51 3.77 17.90
N GLU A 192 0.10 4.58 18.88
CA GLU A 192 -0.82 4.13 19.95
C GLU A 192 -2.05 3.34 19.45
N PRO A 193 -2.76 3.74 18.36
CA PRO A 193 -3.89 2.97 17.85
C PRO A 193 -3.51 1.73 17.02
N ARG A 194 -2.22 1.49 16.76
CA ARG A 194 -1.69 0.46 15.85
C ARG A 194 -1.35 -0.84 16.59
N MET A 195 -0.87 -1.87 15.89
CA MET A 195 -0.51 -3.16 16.50
C MET A 195 0.73 -3.08 17.40
N PRO A 196 1.86 -2.43 17.02
CA PRO A 196 3.07 -2.40 17.85
C PRO A 196 2.93 -1.63 19.16
N LYS A 197 2.01 -0.66 19.23
CA LYS A 197 1.75 0.26 20.36
C LYS A 197 2.85 1.27 20.70
N THR A 198 4.13 1.01 20.40
CA THR A 198 5.24 1.91 20.72
C THR A 198 6.27 2.03 19.60
N SER A 199 6.91 3.19 19.47
CA SER A 199 7.98 3.42 18.47
C SER A 199 9.20 2.52 18.68
N ARG A 200 9.57 2.27 19.93
CA ARG A 200 10.69 1.38 20.28
C ARG A 200 10.56 -0.03 19.69
N LYS A 201 9.36 -0.63 19.76
CA LYS A 201 9.12 -1.97 19.20
C LYS A 201 9.28 -2.00 17.69
N ILE A 202 8.96 -0.89 17.01
CA ILE A 202 9.11 -0.79 15.56
C ILE A 202 10.58 -0.62 15.18
N LEU A 203 11.35 0.17 15.93
CA LEU A 203 12.79 0.28 15.72
C LEU A 203 13.48 -1.08 15.91
N GLU A 204 13.19 -1.77 17.02
CA GLU A 204 13.69 -3.14 17.30
C GLU A 204 13.33 -4.10 16.15
N PHE A 205 12.08 -4.06 15.67
CA PHE A 205 11.61 -4.88 14.54
C PHE A 205 12.35 -4.57 13.21
N LEU A 206 12.50 -3.29 12.86
CA LEU A 206 13.15 -2.89 11.61
C LEU A 206 14.66 -3.21 11.62
N GLU A 207 15.31 -3.04 12.77
CA GLU A 207 16.73 -3.39 12.97
C GLU A 207 16.94 -4.90 12.86
N GLU A 208 16.13 -5.71 13.57
CA GLU A 208 16.18 -7.18 13.51
C GLU A 208 15.95 -7.69 12.08
N MET A 209 14.95 -7.15 11.38
CA MET A 209 14.69 -7.50 9.98
C MET A 209 15.85 -7.13 9.07
N SER A 210 16.43 -5.94 9.24
CA SER A 210 17.60 -5.51 8.48
C SER A 210 18.74 -6.50 8.69
N GLU A 211 19.06 -6.84 9.93
CA GLU A 211 20.13 -7.77 10.26
C GLU A 211 19.94 -9.12 9.55
N GLN A 212 18.77 -9.75 9.72
CA GLN A 212 18.49 -11.08 9.16
C GLN A 212 18.45 -11.12 7.62
N LEU A 213 18.19 -9.99 6.96
CA LEU A 213 18.22 -9.89 5.50
C LEU A 213 19.63 -9.59 4.94
N SER A 214 20.62 -9.29 5.78
CA SER A 214 21.94 -8.84 5.33
C SER A 214 22.66 -9.87 4.47
N ASP A 215 22.62 -11.16 4.85
CA ASP A 215 23.33 -12.21 4.13
C ASP A 215 22.75 -12.48 2.73
N VAL A 216 21.42 -12.43 2.60
CA VAL A 216 20.76 -12.60 1.30
C VAL A 216 20.98 -11.37 0.41
N ALA A 217 20.81 -10.17 0.97
CA ALA A 217 20.99 -8.92 0.24
C ALA A 217 22.47 -8.70 -0.18
N ASN A 218 23.45 -9.13 0.62
CA ASN A 218 24.86 -9.10 0.23
C ASN A 218 25.15 -10.03 -0.96
N ARG A 219 24.58 -11.24 -0.96
CA ARG A 219 24.72 -12.17 -2.09
C ARG A 219 24.09 -11.61 -3.37
N GLU A 220 22.88 -11.07 -3.24
CA GLU A 220 22.21 -10.36 -4.33
C GLU A 220 23.06 -9.20 -4.86
N LEU A 221 23.61 -8.36 -3.96
CA LEU A 221 24.45 -7.21 -4.35
C LEU A 221 25.72 -7.64 -5.06
N ASN A 222 26.36 -8.73 -4.64
CA ASN A 222 27.55 -9.24 -5.29
C ASN A 222 27.25 -9.70 -6.73
N ILE A 223 26.09 -10.30 -6.99
CA ILE A 223 25.65 -10.63 -8.36
C ILE A 223 25.59 -9.36 -9.22
N LEU A 224 25.01 -8.27 -8.68
CA LEU A 224 24.90 -7.00 -9.40
C LEU A 224 26.26 -6.35 -9.66
N LYS A 225 27.15 -6.39 -8.65
CA LYS A 225 28.54 -5.91 -8.79
C LYS A 225 29.31 -6.69 -9.84
N ASP A 226 29.16 -8.02 -9.88
CA ASP A 226 29.82 -8.86 -10.88
C ASP A 226 29.31 -8.57 -12.30
N LEU A 227 28.01 -8.29 -12.46
CA LEU A 227 27.46 -7.84 -13.74
C LEU A 227 28.03 -6.48 -14.15
N LYS A 228 28.13 -5.53 -13.22
CA LYS A 228 28.77 -4.23 -13.47
C LYS A 228 30.22 -4.38 -13.89
N ILE A 229 30.99 -5.23 -13.23
CA ILE A 229 32.39 -5.47 -13.59
C ILE A 229 32.52 -6.01 -15.03
N LYS A 230 31.60 -6.88 -15.45
CA LYS A 230 31.59 -7.43 -16.81
C LYS A 230 31.21 -6.39 -17.88
N GLU A 231 30.27 -5.48 -17.59
CA GLU A 231 29.77 -4.51 -18.57
C GLU A 231 30.56 -3.18 -18.57
N GLU A 232 31.01 -2.71 -17.40
CA GLU A 232 31.63 -1.39 -17.19
C GLU A 232 33.03 -1.44 -16.54
N GLY A 233 33.59 -2.63 -16.27
CA GLY A 233 34.89 -2.78 -15.61
C GLY A 233 34.86 -2.41 -14.12
N ASN A 234 35.99 -1.99 -13.56
CA ASN A 234 36.13 -1.74 -12.11
C ASN A 234 35.47 -0.44 -11.60
N ALA A 235 34.45 0.08 -12.31
CA ALA A 235 33.69 1.23 -11.84
C ALA A 235 32.92 0.89 -10.55
N GLN A 236 32.97 1.78 -9.56
CA GLN A 236 32.30 1.57 -8.27
C GLN A 236 30.79 1.46 -8.47
N PHE A 237 30.16 0.46 -7.83
CA PHE A 237 28.72 0.28 -7.84
C PHE A 237 28.03 1.33 -6.95
N GLY A 238 27.07 2.06 -7.50
CA GLY A 238 26.28 3.08 -6.81
C GLY A 238 24.77 2.81 -6.86
N MET A 239 23.97 3.67 -6.25
CA MET A 239 22.51 3.54 -6.24
C MET A 239 21.88 3.75 -7.63
N GLU A 240 22.52 4.55 -8.48
CA GLU A 240 22.15 4.79 -9.87
C GLU A 240 22.23 3.52 -10.74
N ASP A 241 22.93 2.49 -10.26
CA ASP A 241 23.14 1.22 -10.96
C ASP A 241 22.12 0.15 -10.54
N LEU A 242 21.46 0.32 -9.40
CA LEU A 242 20.69 -0.73 -8.75
C LEU A 242 19.56 -1.27 -9.64
N LEU A 243 18.72 -0.39 -10.18
CA LEU A 243 17.60 -0.79 -11.03
C LEU A 243 18.07 -1.43 -12.34
N TYR A 244 19.11 -0.88 -12.96
CA TYR A 244 19.67 -1.40 -14.21
C TYR A 244 20.18 -2.82 -14.00
N TYR A 245 21.07 -3.06 -13.03
CA TYR A 245 21.62 -4.40 -12.86
C TYR A 245 20.63 -5.41 -12.29
N ILE A 246 19.62 -4.99 -11.50
CA ILE A 246 18.49 -5.87 -11.15
C ILE A 246 17.77 -6.30 -12.43
N LYS A 247 17.45 -5.36 -13.31
CA LYS A 247 16.78 -5.65 -14.58
C LYS A 247 17.60 -6.59 -15.46
N ARG A 248 18.91 -6.33 -15.61
CA ARG A 248 19.84 -7.20 -16.34
C ARG A 248 19.90 -8.61 -15.75
N ALA A 249 19.97 -8.72 -14.43
CA ALA A 249 19.98 -10.01 -13.77
C ALA A 249 18.64 -10.77 -13.90
N GLU A 250 17.51 -10.06 -13.86
CA GLU A 250 16.18 -10.63 -14.16
C GLU A 250 16.14 -11.21 -15.57
N GLU A 251 16.65 -10.48 -16.58
CA GLU A 251 16.72 -10.94 -17.99
C GLU A 251 17.56 -12.20 -18.17
N PHE A 252 18.65 -12.37 -17.39
CA PHE A 252 19.47 -13.58 -17.45
C PHE A 252 18.84 -14.78 -16.73
N LYS A 253 18.05 -14.55 -15.67
CA LYS A 253 17.51 -15.62 -14.82
C LYS A 253 16.10 -16.06 -15.20
N VAL A 254 15.35 -15.20 -15.89
CA VAL A 254 13.93 -15.43 -16.19
C VAL A 254 13.71 -15.34 -17.70
N ASP A 255 13.58 -16.51 -18.32
CA ASP A 255 13.16 -16.64 -19.71
C ASP A 255 11.64 -16.44 -19.82
N LEU A 256 11.19 -15.19 -19.71
CA LEU A 256 9.77 -14.82 -19.79
C LEU A 256 9.62 -13.41 -20.35
N ASP A 257 8.98 -13.30 -21.52
CA ASP A 257 8.50 -12.01 -22.01
C ASP A 257 7.21 -11.61 -21.27
N VAL A 258 7.36 -10.69 -20.31
CA VAL A 258 6.24 -10.16 -19.52
C VAL A 258 5.35 -9.25 -20.35
N GLY A 259 5.85 -8.69 -21.45
CA GLY A 259 5.06 -7.99 -22.45
C GLY A 259 4.10 -8.92 -23.18
N GLU A 260 4.52 -10.14 -23.46
CA GLU A 260 3.68 -11.18 -24.09
C GLU A 260 2.72 -11.82 -23.09
N ILE A 261 3.10 -11.98 -21.82
CA ILE A 261 2.26 -12.69 -20.83
C ILE A 261 0.88 -12.05 -20.62
N LYS A 262 0.74 -10.75 -20.87
CA LYS A 262 -0.55 -10.03 -20.79
C LYS A 262 -1.61 -10.65 -21.72
N GLN A 263 -1.19 -11.33 -22.78
CA GLN A 263 -2.06 -12.05 -23.72
C GLN A 263 -2.85 -13.18 -23.05
N TYR A 264 -2.44 -13.64 -21.87
CA TYR A 264 -3.15 -14.66 -21.11
C TYR A 264 -4.13 -14.10 -20.07
N PHE A 265 -4.25 -12.78 -19.94
CA PHE A 265 -5.10 -12.15 -18.91
C PHE A 265 -6.20 -11.26 -19.50
N PRO A 266 -7.15 -11.79 -20.31
CA PRO A 266 -8.38 -11.09 -20.61
C PRO A 266 -9.12 -10.69 -19.33
N VAL A 267 -9.53 -9.41 -19.22
CA VAL A 267 -10.19 -8.86 -18.02
C VAL A 267 -11.37 -9.71 -17.55
N GLY A 268 -12.23 -10.16 -18.48
CA GLY A 268 -13.39 -10.99 -18.15
C GLY A 268 -13.00 -12.32 -17.47
N LEU A 269 -11.94 -12.96 -17.98
CA LEU A 269 -11.44 -14.22 -17.45
C LEU A 269 -10.79 -14.04 -16.07
N VAL A 270 -9.99 -12.99 -15.90
CA VAL A 270 -9.38 -12.62 -14.62
C VAL A 270 -10.45 -12.41 -13.55
N ILE A 271 -11.51 -11.64 -13.86
CA ILE A 271 -12.62 -11.41 -12.92
C ILE A 271 -13.30 -12.74 -12.58
N SER A 272 -13.66 -13.57 -13.57
CA SER A 272 -14.34 -14.84 -13.29
C SER A 272 -13.49 -15.80 -12.46
N GLY A 273 -12.18 -15.89 -12.75
CA GLY A 273 -11.25 -16.74 -12.01
C GLY A 273 -11.04 -16.25 -10.59
N MET A 274 -10.86 -14.94 -10.42
CA MET A 274 -10.78 -14.30 -9.10
C MET A 274 -12.03 -14.60 -8.28
N LEU A 275 -13.23 -14.30 -8.80
CA LEU A 275 -14.48 -14.61 -8.11
C LEU A 275 -14.55 -16.09 -7.72
N LYS A 276 -14.24 -17.02 -8.63
CA LYS A 276 -14.25 -18.47 -8.35
C LYS A 276 -13.32 -18.85 -7.20
N ILE A 277 -12.09 -18.32 -7.16
CA ILE A 277 -11.13 -18.59 -6.08
C ILE A 277 -11.71 -18.16 -4.73
N PHE A 278 -12.31 -16.97 -4.64
CA PHE A 278 -12.92 -16.49 -3.40
C PHE A 278 -14.20 -17.25 -3.02
N GLN A 279 -15.01 -17.70 -3.99
CA GLN A 279 -16.16 -18.57 -3.73
C GLN A 279 -15.72 -19.88 -3.07
N ASP A 280 -14.70 -20.52 -3.63
CA ASP A 280 -14.21 -21.80 -3.15
C ASP A 280 -13.55 -21.67 -1.78
N LEU A 281 -12.68 -20.66 -1.61
CA LEU A 281 -11.92 -20.47 -0.39
C LEU A 281 -12.82 -20.07 0.79
N PHE A 282 -13.81 -19.21 0.57
CA PHE A 282 -14.60 -18.59 1.64
C PHE A 282 -16.07 -19.02 1.71
N ALA A 283 -16.45 -20.02 0.91
CA ALA A 283 -17.83 -20.48 0.74
C ALA A 283 -18.78 -19.30 0.47
N LEU A 284 -18.45 -18.52 -0.57
CA LEU A 284 -19.24 -17.37 -1.03
C LEU A 284 -19.94 -17.71 -2.34
N ARG A 285 -21.03 -16.99 -2.63
CA ARG A 285 -21.67 -16.96 -3.95
C ARG A 285 -21.79 -15.52 -4.41
N PHE A 286 -21.39 -15.25 -5.65
CA PHE A 286 -21.47 -13.92 -6.25
C PHE A 286 -22.48 -13.92 -7.40
N ASP A 287 -23.57 -13.16 -7.24
CA ASP A 287 -24.60 -13.05 -8.27
C ASP A 287 -24.57 -11.63 -8.85
N GLU A 288 -24.31 -11.52 -10.16
CA GLU A 288 -24.33 -10.24 -10.87
C GLU A 288 -25.78 -9.74 -11.00
N ILE A 289 -26.00 -8.48 -10.63
CA ILE A 289 -27.31 -7.82 -10.73
C ILE A 289 -27.32 -6.98 -12.00
N LYS A 290 -28.30 -7.25 -12.87
CA LYS A 290 -28.53 -6.50 -14.10
C LYS A 290 -29.55 -5.38 -13.86
N ASP A 291 -29.54 -4.39 -14.74
CA ASP A 291 -30.51 -3.29 -14.77
C ASP A 291 -30.60 -2.49 -13.45
N VAL A 292 -29.44 -2.20 -12.85
CA VAL A 292 -29.32 -1.39 -11.63
C VAL A 292 -28.93 0.05 -11.99
N ASP A 293 -29.53 1.02 -11.30
CA ASP A 293 -29.13 2.42 -11.39
C ASP A 293 -27.69 2.61 -10.87
N VAL A 294 -26.78 2.90 -11.78
CA VAL A 294 -25.34 3.12 -11.52
C VAL A 294 -24.88 4.45 -12.09
N TRP A 295 -23.75 4.96 -11.60
CA TRP A 295 -23.21 6.26 -12.03
C TRP A 295 -22.56 6.24 -13.42
N HIS A 296 -22.33 5.07 -14.02
CA HIS A 296 -21.76 4.90 -15.35
C HIS A 296 -22.10 3.50 -15.91
N ASP A 297 -22.33 3.39 -17.21
CA ASP A 297 -22.81 2.17 -17.90
C ASP A 297 -21.87 0.96 -17.79
N THR A 298 -20.56 1.20 -17.71
CA THR A 298 -19.54 0.16 -17.53
C THR A 298 -19.47 -0.42 -16.11
N VAL A 299 -20.23 0.10 -15.15
CA VAL A 299 -20.18 -0.36 -13.76
C VAL A 299 -21.01 -1.62 -13.61
N ARG A 300 -20.39 -2.67 -13.05
CA ARG A 300 -21.08 -3.93 -12.74
C ARG A 300 -21.37 -4.03 -11.25
N VAL A 301 -22.52 -4.60 -10.89
CA VAL A 301 -22.96 -4.74 -9.50
C VAL A 301 -23.13 -6.21 -9.17
N PHE A 302 -22.67 -6.62 -8.00
CA PHE A 302 -22.78 -7.99 -7.52
C PHE A 302 -23.35 -8.03 -6.11
N SER A 303 -24.22 -9.00 -5.87
CA SER A 303 -24.62 -9.41 -4.52
C SER A 303 -23.72 -10.54 -4.04
N VAL A 304 -23.38 -10.52 -2.75
CA VAL A 304 -22.51 -11.51 -2.10
C VAL A 304 -23.34 -12.29 -1.08
N TRP A 305 -23.40 -13.60 -1.25
CA TRP A 305 -24.17 -14.49 -0.40
C TRP A 305 -23.26 -15.50 0.30
N ASP A 306 -23.65 -15.91 1.50
CA ASP A 306 -23.07 -17.07 2.14
C ASP A 306 -23.55 -18.33 1.42
N ALA A 307 -22.64 -19.15 0.89
CA ALA A 307 -23.03 -20.34 0.15
C ALA A 307 -23.64 -21.43 1.05
N SER A 308 -23.38 -21.39 2.35
CA SER A 308 -23.89 -22.39 3.31
C SER A 308 -25.26 -21.99 3.86
N SER A 309 -25.44 -20.75 4.31
CA SER A 309 -26.70 -20.28 4.91
C SER A 309 -27.65 -19.60 3.93
N SER A 310 -27.18 -19.22 2.74
CA SER A 310 -27.89 -18.33 1.81
C SER A 310 -28.20 -16.94 2.37
N ASP A 311 -27.48 -16.50 3.41
CA ASP A 311 -27.60 -15.14 3.93
C ASP A 311 -26.97 -14.13 2.99
N LEU A 312 -27.62 -12.98 2.78
CA LEU A 312 -27.04 -11.84 2.08
C LEU A 312 -25.95 -11.21 2.95
N LEU A 313 -24.72 -11.20 2.44
CA LEU A 313 -23.56 -10.68 3.17
C LEU A 313 -23.19 -9.25 2.76
N GLY A 314 -23.48 -8.84 1.54
CA GLY A 314 -23.03 -7.56 1.04
C GLY A 314 -23.31 -7.33 -0.44
N TYR A 315 -22.93 -6.15 -0.90
CA TYR A 315 -22.85 -5.80 -2.32
C TYR A 315 -21.46 -5.27 -2.65
N PHE A 316 -21.03 -5.45 -3.90
CA PHE A 316 -19.90 -4.69 -4.42
C PHE A 316 -20.14 -4.20 -5.84
N PHE A 317 -19.51 -3.06 -6.13
CA PHE A 317 -19.50 -2.43 -7.45
C PHE A 317 -18.11 -2.59 -8.06
N LEU A 318 -18.06 -2.95 -9.33
CA LEU A 318 -16.83 -3.07 -10.10
C LEU A 318 -16.79 -1.95 -11.14
N ASP A 319 -15.98 -0.93 -10.87
CA ASP A 319 -15.74 0.19 -11.77
C ASP A 319 -14.26 0.22 -12.14
N ILE A 320 -13.88 -0.59 -13.12
CA ILE A 320 -12.46 -0.86 -13.43
C ILE A 320 -11.95 -0.14 -14.68
N PHE A 321 -12.83 0.34 -15.57
CA PHE A 321 -12.39 0.94 -16.83
C PHE A 321 -12.00 2.41 -16.68
N SER A 322 -10.99 2.82 -17.44
CA SER A 322 -10.53 4.20 -17.48
C SER A 322 -11.55 5.11 -18.17
N ARG A 323 -11.67 6.33 -17.65
CA ARG A 323 -12.42 7.44 -18.25
C ARG A 323 -11.99 8.76 -17.65
N GLU A 324 -12.24 9.84 -18.37
CA GLU A 324 -11.97 11.20 -17.93
C GLU A 324 -12.68 11.52 -16.61
N GLY A 325 -11.97 12.23 -15.72
CA GLY A 325 -12.49 12.68 -14.43
C GLY A 325 -12.66 11.60 -13.35
N LYS A 326 -12.43 10.32 -13.68
CA LYS A 326 -12.41 9.22 -12.69
C LYS A 326 -11.08 9.19 -11.93
N TYR A 327 -11.15 8.86 -10.66
CA TYR A 327 -9.99 8.63 -9.80
C TYR A 327 -8.99 7.63 -10.41
N ALA A 328 -7.73 8.05 -10.56
CA ALA A 328 -6.73 7.38 -11.39
C ALA A 328 -6.00 6.19 -10.72
N HIS A 329 -6.27 5.90 -9.44
CA HIS A 329 -5.64 4.79 -8.74
C HIS A 329 -6.61 3.63 -8.53
N THR A 330 -6.05 2.43 -8.47
CA THR A 330 -6.79 1.23 -8.06
C THR A 330 -6.96 1.25 -6.56
N CYS A 331 -8.20 1.19 -6.07
CA CYS A 331 -8.51 1.17 -4.63
C CYS A 331 -9.92 0.65 -4.36
N VAL A 332 -10.21 0.29 -3.11
CA VAL A 332 -11.58 0.08 -2.62
C VAL A 332 -12.09 1.31 -1.86
N VAL A 333 -13.32 1.73 -2.18
CA VAL A 333 -14.05 2.75 -1.42
C VAL A 333 -15.28 2.11 -0.77
N THR A 334 -15.41 2.26 0.54
CA THR A 334 -16.60 1.82 1.27
C THR A 334 -17.77 2.76 1.00
N LEU A 335 -18.90 2.21 0.55
CA LEU A 335 -20.15 2.95 0.32
C LEU A 335 -21.08 2.86 1.54
N GLN A 336 -21.20 1.67 2.12
CA GLN A 336 -22.01 1.41 3.31
C GLN A 336 -21.30 0.43 4.24
N ASN A 337 -21.24 0.76 5.53
CA ASN A 337 -20.77 -0.13 6.58
C ASN A 337 -21.85 -1.11 7.01
N GLY A 338 -21.44 -2.34 7.31
CA GLY A 338 -22.32 -3.35 7.90
C GLY A 338 -22.40 -3.20 9.42
N CYS A 339 -23.58 -3.05 10.00
CA CYS A 339 -23.74 -2.91 11.46
C CYS A 339 -25.13 -3.35 11.90
N LEU A 340 -25.35 -3.48 13.21
CA LEU A 340 -26.71 -3.69 13.73
C LEU A 340 -27.41 -2.35 13.93
N CYS A 341 -28.64 -2.26 13.42
CA CYS A 341 -29.58 -1.19 13.70
C CYS A 341 -30.17 -1.34 15.11
N SER A 342 -30.77 -0.27 15.63
CA SER A 342 -31.46 -0.27 16.93
C SER A 342 -32.63 -1.27 17.01
N ASN A 343 -33.24 -1.62 15.87
CA ASN A 343 -34.30 -2.62 15.76
C ASN A 343 -33.78 -4.07 15.62
N GLY A 344 -32.45 -4.29 15.74
CA GLY A 344 -31.82 -5.60 15.62
C GLY A 344 -31.54 -6.06 14.18
N THR A 345 -32.02 -5.35 13.16
CA THR A 345 -31.72 -5.67 11.76
C THR A 345 -30.29 -5.30 11.39
N ARG A 346 -29.65 -6.09 10.53
CA ARG A 346 -28.29 -5.78 10.04
C ARG A 346 -28.37 -4.89 8.79
N LYS A 347 -27.63 -3.78 8.80
CA LYS A 347 -27.33 -3.04 7.57
C LYS A 347 -26.36 -3.85 6.72
N VAL A 348 -26.68 -3.99 5.44
CA VAL A 348 -25.87 -4.77 4.49
C VAL A 348 -24.68 -3.92 4.02
N PRO A 349 -23.43 -4.37 4.15
CA PRO A 349 -22.27 -3.61 3.68
C PRO A 349 -22.23 -3.49 2.15
N ALA A 350 -21.72 -2.36 1.65
CA ALA A 350 -21.45 -2.15 0.23
C ALA A 350 -20.11 -1.44 0.01
N ALA A 351 -19.39 -1.82 -1.03
CA ALA A 351 -18.12 -1.19 -1.42
C ALA A 351 -17.98 -1.13 -2.95
N VAL A 352 -17.08 -0.28 -3.44
CA VAL A 352 -16.73 -0.19 -4.86
C VAL A 352 -15.23 -0.41 -5.05
N ILE A 353 -14.86 -1.22 -6.02
CA ILE A 353 -13.50 -1.32 -6.54
C ILE A 353 -13.36 -0.35 -7.70
N LEU A 354 -12.38 0.55 -7.58
CA LEU A 354 -11.96 1.46 -8.63
C LEU A 354 -10.67 0.93 -9.26
N SER A 355 -10.54 1.02 -10.58
CA SER A 355 -9.29 0.79 -11.31
C SER A 355 -9.25 1.58 -12.63
N GLN A 356 -8.17 1.42 -13.40
CA GLN A 356 -7.89 2.14 -14.65
C GLN A 356 -7.49 1.17 -15.78
N CYS A 357 -8.23 0.08 -15.94
CA CYS A 357 -8.09 -0.83 -17.06
C CYS A 357 -8.42 -0.08 -18.37
N PRO A 358 -7.64 -0.28 -19.45
CA PRO A 358 -8.01 0.28 -20.75
C PRO A 358 -9.37 -0.25 -21.18
N LYS A 359 -10.17 0.59 -21.84
CA LYS A 359 -11.40 0.13 -22.50
C LYS A 359 -11.04 -0.80 -23.67
N GLU A 360 -11.97 -1.70 -23.99
CA GLU A 360 -11.87 -2.54 -25.20
C GLU A 360 -11.66 -1.66 -26.44
N PHE A 361 -10.74 -2.07 -27.32
CA PHE A 361 -10.51 -1.44 -28.62
C PHE A 361 -10.89 -2.45 -29.70
N ASP A 362 -11.70 -2.04 -30.67
CA ASP A 362 -12.10 -2.85 -31.84
C ASP A 362 -12.69 -4.23 -31.52
N GLY A 363 -13.51 -4.35 -30.47
CA GLY A 363 -14.18 -5.60 -30.11
C GLY A 363 -13.27 -6.68 -29.49
N ASN A 364 -12.02 -6.35 -29.15
CA ASN A 364 -11.11 -7.23 -28.42
C ASN A 364 -11.21 -7.03 -26.90
N SER A 365 -11.18 -8.13 -26.14
CA SER A 365 -11.10 -8.11 -24.68
C SER A 365 -9.93 -7.26 -24.19
N ALA A 366 -10.19 -6.33 -23.26
CA ALA A 366 -9.12 -5.63 -22.55
C ALA A 366 -8.19 -6.64 -21.86
N LEU A 367 -6.88 -6.42 -21.96
CA LEU A 367 -5.85 -7.29 -21.39
C LEU A 367 -5.20 -6.63 -20.18
N LEU A 368 -4.98 -7.40 -19.13
CA LEU A 368 -4.26 -6.95 -17.94
C LEU A 368 -2.80 -7.39 -17.98
N ARG A 369 -1.91 -6.50 -17.56
CA ARG A 369 -0.55 -6.88 -17.17
C ARG A 369 -0.64 -7.67 -15.86
N PHE A 370 0.28 -8.62 -15.66
CA PHE A 370 0.28 -9.43 -14.45
C PHE A 370 0.28 -8.62 -13.12
N PRO A 371 1.03 -7.51 -12.97
CA PRO A 371 0.91 -6.67 -11.78
C PRO A 371 -0.48 -6.05 -11.56
N GLU A 372 -1.25 -5.81 -12.63
CA GLU A 372 -2.62 -5.31 -12.54
C GLU A 372 -3.58 -6.41 -12.09
N VAL A 373 -3.33 -7.67 -12.47
CA VAL A 373 -4.05 -8.85 -11.96
C VAL A 373 -3.85 -8.97 -10.45
N VAL A 374 -2.60 -8.92 -9.98
CA VAL A 374 -2.27 -8.98 -8.55
C VAL A 374 -2.94 -7.83 -7.79
N ARG A 375 -2.88 -6.60 -8.33
CA ARG A 375 -3.51 -5.44 -7.70
C ARG A 375 -5.03 -5.54 -7.63
N LEU A 376 -5.68 -6.04 -8.68
CA LEU A 376 -7.13 -6.25 -8.65
C LEU A 376 -7.52 -7.32 -7.61
N PHE A 377 -6.74 -8.39 -7.50
CA PHE A 377 -6.92 -9.44 -6.50
C PHE A 377 -6.72 -8.91 -5.07
N HIS A 378 -5.72 -8.06 -4.86
CA HIS A 378 -5.48 -7.35 -3.61
C HIS A 378 -6.70 -6.52 -3.21
N GLU A 379 -7.20 -5.64 -4.09
CA GLU A 379 -8.38 -4.81 -3.77
C GLU A 379 -9.64 -5.66 -3.56
N PHE A 380 -9.83 -6.73 -4.33
CA PHE A 380 -10.97 -7.62 -4.11
C PHE A 380 -10.91 -8.33 -2.74
N SER A 381 -9.70 -8.57 -2.22
CA SER A 381 -9.52 -9.08 -0.85
C SER A 381 -10.07 -8.12 0.20
N HIS A 382 -9.88 -6.80 0.01
CA HIS A 382 -10.50 -5.78 0.87
C HIS A 382 -12.02 -5.82 0.78
N VAL A 383 -12.60 -5.99 -0.41
CA VAL A 383 -14.06 -6.18 -0.55
C VAL A 383 -14.54 -7.40 0.23
N VAL A 384 -13.85 -8.53 0.11
CA VAL A 384 -14.20 -9.76 0.83
C VAL A 384 -14.10 -9.57 2.34
N HIS A 385 -13.08 -8.87 2.83
CA HIS A 385 -12.96 -8.49 4.23
C HIS A 385 -14.16 -7.66 4.67
N HIS A 386 -14.51 -6.62 3.91
CA HIS A 386 -15.62 -5.71 4.20
C HIS A 386 -16.97 -6.44 4.30
N VAL A 387 -17.31 -7.28 3.32
CA VAL A 387 -18.58 -8.02 3.30
C VAL A 387 -18.60 -9.20 4.28
N SER A 388 -17.44 -9.67 4.73
CA SER A 388 -17.33 -10.71 5.76
C SER A 388 -17.42 -10.17 7.18
N ASN A 389 -17.17 -8.88 7.38
CA ASN A 389 -17.22 -8.23 8.69
C ASN A 389 -18.62 -8.31 9.33
N ARG A 390 -18.67 -8.73 10.60
CA ARG A 390 -19.90 -8.95 11.38
C ARG A 390 -19.96 -8.09 12.65
N ALA A 391 -19.10 -7.09 12.78
CA ALA A 391 -19.14 -6.14 13.89
C ALA A 391 -20.55 -5.54 14.06
N THR A 392 -20.89 -5.24 15.31
CA THR A 392 -22.13 -4.62 15.74
C THR A 392 -22.10 -3.13 15.48
N PHE A 393 -20.98 -2.47 15.80
CA PHE A 393 -20.83 -1.02 15.65
C PHE A 393 -20.26 -0.66 14.29
N SER A 394 -20.89 0.30 13.60
CA SER A 394 -20.44 0.81 12.29
C SER A 394 -18.97 1.27 12.30
N ARG A 395 -18.45 1.72 13.45
CA ARG A 395 -17.05 2.15 13.60
C ARG A 395 -16.03 1.02 13.40
N PHE A 396 -16.42 -0.21 13.74
CA PHE A 396 -15.61 -1.43 13.63
C PHE A 396 -15.92 -2.24 12.36
N SER A 397 -16.91 -1.78 11.60
CA SER A 397 -17.17 -2.20 10.24
C SER A 397 -16.46 -1.31 9.24
N GLY A 398 -16.29 -1.79 8.01
CA GLY A 398 -15.58 -1.05 6.98
C GLY A 398 -14.13 -1.47 6.80
N LEU A 399 -13.45 -0.71 5.95
CA LEU A 399 -12.01 -0.80 5.71
C LEU A 399 -11.20 0.13 6.63
N ARG A 400 -11.84 0.78 7.61
CA ARG A 400 -11.21 1.71 8.57
C ARG A 400 -10.61 0.98 9.78
N LEU A 401 -9.94 -0.13 9.51
CA LEU A 401 -9.21 -0.92 10.49
C LEU A 401 -7.88 -0.24 10.83
N GLU A 402 -7.19 -0.75 11.84
CA GLU A 402 -5.79 -0.42 12.06
C GLU A 402 -5.01 -0.74 10.78
N GLY A 403 -4.40 0.27 10.14
CA GLY A 403 -3.78 0.14 8.81
C GLY A 403 -2.63 -0.87 8.72
N ASP A 404 -1.98 -1.20 9.83
CA ASP A 404 -0.99 -2.28 9.93
C ASP A 404 -1.60 -3.68 10.14
N PHE A 405 -2.93 -3.75 10.22
CA PHE A 405 -3.72 -4.98 10.12
C PHE A 405 -4.53 -5.04 8.81
N ALA A 406 -5.01 -3.89 8.32
CA ALA A 406 -5.88 -3.80 7.15
C ALA A 406 -5.29 -4.50 5.92
N GLU A 407 -3.96 -4.38 5.73
CA GLU A 407 -3.25 -4.98 4.60
C GLU A 407 -2.85 -6.45 4.79
N ILE A 408 -2.93 -6.99 6.01
CA ILE A 408 -2.51 -8.39 6.25
C ILE A 408 -3.34 -9.38 5.42
N PRO A 409 -4.70 -9.30 5.39
CA PRO A 409 -5.49 -10.23 4.58
C PRO A 409 -5.24 -10.09 3.08
N SER A 410 -5.11 -8.87 2.55
CA SER A 410 -4.89 -8.63 1.12
C SER A 410 -3.52 -9.14 0.68
N LEU A 411 -2.45 -8.83 1.43
CA LEU A 411 -1.09 -9.32 1.17
C LEU A 411 -0.98 -10.84 1.32
N LEU A 412 -1.74 -11.46 2.24
CA LEU A 412 -1.82 -12.92 2.32
C LEU A 412 -2.41 -13.50 1.03
N LEU A 413 -3.52 -12.92 0.59
CA LEU A 413 -4.31 -13.43 -0.54
C LEU A 413 -3.61 -13.20 -1.88
N GLU A 414 -2.75 -12.20 -2.01
CA GLU A 414 -1.88 -12.03 -3.19
C GLU A 414 -1.08 -13.31 -3.53
N ASN A 415 -0.74 -14.15 -2.55
CA ASN A 415 -0.02 -15.39 -2.80
C ASN A 415 -0.76 -16.31 -3.80
N TRP A 416 -2.09 -16.29 -3.86
CA TRP A 416 -2.85 -17.08 -4.83
C TRP A 416 -2.53 -16.67 -6.27
N CYS A 417 -2.19 -15.41 -6.54
CA CYS A 417 -1.81 -14.98 -7.89
C CYS A 417 -0.49 -15.62 -8.38
N TYR A 418 0.32 -16.16 -7.46
CA TYR A 418 1.62 -16.77 -7.76
C TYR A 418 1.61 -18.30 -7.69
N GLU A 419 0.45 -18.90 -7.38
CA GLU A 419 0.31 -20.35 -7.33
C GLU A 419 -0.34 -20.87 -8.61
N SER A 420 0.29 -21.88 -9.22
CA SER A 420 -0.04 -22.35 -10.58
C SER A 420 -1.52 -22.73 -10.75
N ILE A 421 -2.11 -23.38 -9.74
CA ILE A 421 -3.52 -23.81 -9.77
C ILE A 421 -4.44 -22.58 -9.91
N SER A 422 -4.25 -21.59 -9.03
CA SER A 422 -5.03 -20.37 -8.99
C SER A 422 -4.77 -19.48 -10.21
N LEU A 423 -3.52 -19.36 -10.64
CA LEU A 423 -3.16 -18.55 -11.79
C LEU A 423 -3.80 -19.06 -13.09
N LYS A 424 -3.87 -20.38 -13.27
CA LYS A 424 -4.56 -21.02 -14.41
C LYS A 424 -6.07 -20.78 -14.40
N MET A 425 -6.68 -20.58 -13.23
CA MET A 425 -8.11 -20.22 -13.14
C MET A 425 -8.39 -18.78 -13.62
N MET A 426 -7.39 -17.91 -13.56
CA MET A 426 -7.49 -16.50 -13.95
C MET A 426 -6.90 -16.20 -15.33
N SER A 427 -6.45 -17.22 -16.07
CA SER A 427 -5.71 -17.03 -17.31
C SER A 427 -6.12 -17.97 -18.43
N GLY A 428 -5.92 -17.49 -19.66
CA GLY A 428 -6.25 -18.15 -20.91
C GLY A 428 -5.90 -17.23 -22.07
N PHE A 429 -5.28 -17.77 -23.11
CA PHE A 429 -4.79 -16.98 -24.23
C PHE A 429 -5.94 -16.21 -24.91
N HIS A 430 -5.78 -14.92 -25.16
CA HIS A 430 -6.92 -14.07 -25.55
C HIS A 430 -7.57 -14.46 -26.89
N GLN A 431 -6.82 -15.07 -27.82
CA GLN A 431 -7.37 -15.58 -29.09
C GLN A 431 -7.99 -16.98 -28.96
N ASP A 432 -7.63 -17.72 -27.91
CA ASP A 432 -8.08 -19.08 -27.64
C ASP A 432 -7.97 -19.34 -26.14
N ILE A 433 -9.03 -19.01 -25.41
CA ILE A 433 -9.04 -19.05 -23.94
C ILE A 433 -8.82 -20.46 -23.37
N THR A 434 -8.94 -21.50 -24.20
CA THR A 434 -8.65 -22.89 -23.80
C THR A 434 -7.15 -23.15 -23.63
N LYS A 435 -6.30 -22.31 -24.23
CA LYS A 435 -4.84 -22.36 -24.05
C LYS A 435 -4.47 -21.67 -22.74
N SER A 436 -4.29 -22.48 -21.71
CA SER A 436 -3.80 -22.06 -20.40
C SER A 436 -2.36 -21.53 -20.49
N ILE A 437 -2.02 -20.64 -19.55
CA ILE A 437 -0.62 -20.31 -19.26
C ILE A 437 0.17 -21.58 -18.90
N SER A 438 1.43 -21.65 -19.35
CA SER A 438 2.31 -22.80 -19.09
C SER A 438 2.75 -22.86 -17.62
N SER A 439 3.08 -24.06 -17.14
CA SER A 439 3.58 -24.24 -15.78
C SER A 439 4.93 -23.54 -15.58
N GLU A 440 5.74 -23.48 -16.64
CA GLU A 440 7.04 -22.81 -16.70
C GLU A 440 6.87 -21.30 -16.55
N ALA A 441 5.89 -20.70 -17.24
CA ALA A 441 5.56 -19.28 -17.09
C ALA A 441 5.05 -18.96 -15.68
N CYS A 442 4.21 -19.81 -15.09
CA CYS A 442 3.79 -19.67 -13.68
C CYS A 442 5.01 -19.67 -12.73
N GLN A 443 5.94 -20.61 -12.90
CA GLN A 443 7.15 -20.68 -12.09
C GLN A 443 8.04 -19.45 -12.28
N SER A 444 8.18 -18.96 -13.51
CA SER A 444 8.94 -17.76 -13.83
C SER A 444 8.35 -16.50 -13.18
N LEU A 445 7.02 -16.33 -13.20
CA LEU A 445 6.35 -15.25 -12.47
C LEU A 445 6.59 -15.32 -10.96
N LYS A 446 6.48 -16.53 -10.39
CA LYS A 446 6.73 -16.77 -8.96
C LYS A 446 8.18 -16.46 -8.57
N ARG A 447 9.16 -16.94 -9.35
CA ARG A 447 10.58 -16.61 -9.16
C ARG A 447 10.81 -15.11 -9.23
N ARG A 448 10.25 -14.44 -10.24
CA ARG A 448 10.43 -12.99 -10.44
C ARG A 448 9.94 -12.15 -9.26
N ARG A 449 8.87 -12.56 -8.57
CA ARG A 449 8.37 -11.89 -7.35
C ARG A 449 9.46 -11.76 -6.28
N ASP A 450 10.28 -12.80 -6.14
CA ASP A 450 11.21 -12.94 -5.03
C ASP A 450 12.65 -12.57 -5.41
N LEU A 451 12.93 -12.34 -6.70
CA LEU A 451 14.23 -11.88 -7.19
C LEU A 451 14.60 -10.50 -6.63
N PHE A 452 15.79 -10.43 -6.04
CA PHE A 452 16.35 -9.23 -5.43
C PHE A 452 15.48 -8.64 -4.30
N ALA A 453 14.63 -9.47 -3.70
CA ALA A 453 13.72 -9.03 -2.65
C ALA A 453 14.49 -8.63 -1.37
N GLY A 454 15.68 -9.19 -1.12
CA GLY A 454 16.52 -8.78 0.00
C GLY A 454 16.96 -7.32 -0.12
N LEU A 455 17.53 -6.93 -1.27
CA LEU A 455 17.95 -5.55 -1.53
C LEU A 455 16.78 -4.56 -1.58
N LYS A 456 15.69 -4.93 -2.26
CA LYS A 456 14.46 -4.09 -2.30
C LYS A 456 13.93 -3.84 -0.88
N MET A 457 13.92 -4.87 -0.03
CA MET A 457 13.48 -4.77 1.35
C MET A 457 14.43 -3.94 2.23
N LYS A 458 15.75 -4.08 2.06
CA LYS A 458 16.74 -3.22 2.74
C LYS A 458 16.49 -1.74 2.46
N GLN A 459 16.17 -1.39 1.20
CA GLN A 459 15.85 -0.01 0.83
C GLN A 459 14.57 0.50 1.50
N GLU A 460 13.51 -0.31 1.56
CA GLU A 460 12.27 0.09 2.25
C GLU A 460 12.48 0.19 3.77
N ILE A 461 13.27 -0.71 4.37
CA ILE A 461 13.65 -0.63 5.79
C ILE A 461 14.42 0.65 6.10
N LEU A 462 15.36 1.06 5.24
CA LEU A 462 16.09 2.33 5.39
C LEU A 462 15.12 3.51 5.48
N LEU A 463 14.14 3.58 4.58
CA LEU A 463 13.13 4.65 4.57
C LEU A 463 12.26 4.62 5.83
N CYS A 464 11.87 3.42 6.30
CA CYS A 464 11.10 3.26 7.52
C CYS A 464 11.89 3.64 8.78
N LEU A 465 13.19 3.32 8.84
CA LEU A 465 14.06 3.71 9.96
C LEU A 465 14.20 5.24 10.03
N VAL A 466 14.41 5.90 8.89
CA VAL A 466 14.47 7.37 8.83
C VAL A 466 13.16 7.98 9.34
N ASP A 467 12.00 7.50 8.84
CA ASP A 467 10.68 7.94 9.30
C ASP A 467 10.49 7.77 10.81
N GLN A 468 10.84 6.62 11.36
CA GLN A 468 10.68 6.36 12.79
C GLN A 468 11.60 7.20 13.66
N ILE A 469 12.87 7.38 13.25
CA ILE A 469 13.86 8.11 14.05
C ILE A 469 13.51 9.60 14.12
N ILE A 470 13.20 10.25 13.00
CA ILE A 470 12.88 11.69 13.02
C ILE A 470 11.60 11.99 13.80
N HIS A 471 10.64 11.06 13.83
CA HIS A 471 9.39 11.21 14.57
C HIS A 471 9.46 10.70 16.03
N SER A 472 10.55 10.06 16.44
CA SER A 472 10.77 9.59 17.82
C SER A 472 11.77 10.45 18.59
N SER A 473 12.74 11.04 17.91
CA SER A 473 13.84 11.82 18.48
C SER A 473 13.72 13.31 18.15
N GLU A 474 14.17 14.17 19.06
CA GLU A 474 14.20 15.62 18.87
C GLU A 474 15.51 16.09 18.24
N ASN A 475 15.44 17.19 17.46
CA ASN A 475 16.60 17.88 16.88
C ASN A 475 17.50 16.98 16.01
N VAL A 476 16.90 16.05 15.28
CA VAL A 476 17.61 15.20 14.30
C VAL A 476 17.88 16.00 13.04
N ASP A 477 19.15 16.06 12.61
CA ASP A 477 19.51 16.47 11.25
C ASP A 477 19.14 15.33 10.29
N ILE A 478 18.15 15.56 9.43
CA ILE A 478 17.56 14.53 8.59
C ILE A 478 18.54 14.08 7.50
N ASP A 479 19.29 15.01 6.92
CA ASP A 479 20.23 14.70 5.84
C ASP A 479 21.43 13.91 6.38
N ASP A 480 21.96 14.28 7.54
CA ASP A 480 23.05 13.54 8.19
C ASP A 480 22.59 12.17 8.68
N LEU A 481 21.37 12.05 9.22
CA LEU A 481 20.78 10.76 9.54
C LEU A 481 20.73 9.84 8.32
N ILE A 482 20.24 10.33 7.19
CA ILE A 482 20.16 9.53 5.95
C ILE A 482 21.54 9.15 5.46
N LYS A 483 22.51 10.08 5.46
CA LYS A 483 23.90 9.80 5.06
C LYS A 483 24.54 8.72 5.93
N ASP A 484 24.27 8.72 7.23
CA ASP A 484 24.80 7.74 8.18
C ASP A 484 24.13 6.36 8.05
N LEU A 485 22.80 6.34 7.88
CA LEU A 485 22.04 5.08 7.80
C LEU A 485 22.21 4.39 6.45
N HIS A 486 22.34 5.14 5.36
CA HIS A 486 22.36 4.58 4.02
C HIS A 486 23.42 3.48 3.84
N PRO A 487 24.73 3.70 4.09
CA PRO A 487 25.73 2.66 3.95
C PRO A 487 25.59 1.54 5.01
N LYS A 488 25.02 1.81 6.19
CA LYS A 488 24.80 0.79 7.22
C LYS A 488 23.73 -0.22 6.79
N VAL A 489 22.62 0.27 6.24
CA VAL A 489 21.49 -0.57 5.82
C VAL A 489 21.72 -1.14 4.42
N MET A 490 22.21 -0.33 3.48
CA MET A 490 22.48 -0.69 2.08
C MET A 490 23.89 -1.27 1.87
N LEU A 491 24.42 -1.96 2.88
CA LEU A 491 25.56 -2.88 2.73
C LEU A 491 26.82 -2.22 2.13
N GLY A 492 27.14 -1.02 2.63
CA GLY A 492 28.30 -0.23 2.23
C GLY A 492 28.10 0.62 0.98
N ILE A 493 26.93 0.62 0.34
CA ILE A 493 26.62 1.55 -0.75
C ILE A 493 26.40 2.95 -0.13
N PRO A 494 27.21 3.97 -0.47
CA PRO A 494 27.00 5.32 0.04
C PRO A 494 25.73 5.94 -0.54
N LEU A 495 25.19 6.95 0.14
CA LEU A 495 24.16 7.81 -0.44
C LEU A 495 24.71 8.46 -1.72
N LEU A 496 23.90 8.47 -2.79
CA LEU A 496 24.28 9.09 -4.05
C LEU A 496 24.48 10.60 -3.86
N GLU A 497 25.71 11.06 -4.07
CA GLU A 497 26.08 12.47 -3.93
C GLU A 497 25.22 13.37 -4.82
N GLY A 498 24.76 14.49 -4.26
CA GLY A 498 23.91 15.45 -4.95
C GLY A 498 22.41 15.14 -4.89
N THR A 499 21.99 14.02 -4.30
CA THR A 499 20.58 13.74 -4.00
C THR A 499 20.17 14.27 -2.62
N SER A 500 18.86 14.49 -2.43
CA SER A 500 18.28 14.84 -1.13
C SER A 500 16.99 14.03 -0.91
N PRO A 501 17.10 12.80 -0.37
CA PRO A 501 15.92 11.94 -0.18
C PRO A 501 14.84 12.56 0.71
N ALA A 502 15.23 13.37 1.69
CA ALA A 502 14.32 14.14 2.55
C ALA A 502 13.41 15.10 1.75
N SER A 503 13.88 15.61 0.61
CA SER A 503 13.12 16.53 -0.23
C SER A 503 12.06 15.85 -1.11
N SER A 504 12.22 14.55 -1.37
CA SER A 504 11.46 13.81 -2.38
C SER A 504 10.76 12.55 -1.85
N PHE A 505 10.45 12.50 -0.55
CA PHE A 505 9.83 11.34 0.09
C PHE A 505 8.43 11.64 0.64
N PRO A 506 7.37 11.66 -0.20
CA PRO A 506 6.04 12.11 0.23
C PRO A 506 5.43 11.33 1.40
N ARG A 507 5.71 10.03 1.54
CA ARG A 507 5.16 9.21 2.64
C ARG A 507 5.60 9.69 4.03
N ILE A 508 6.80 10.25 4.16
CA ILE A 508 7.33 10.79 5.42
C ILE A 508 6.68 12.13 5.79
N ALA A 509 6.21 12.85 4.79
CA ALA A 509 5.60 14.16 4.94
C ALA A 509 4.09 14.07 5.06
N PHE A 510 3.40 13.12 4.43
CA PHE A 510 1.95 13.10 4.38
C PHE A 510 1.35 11.68 4.36
N GLY A 511 0.38 11.43 5.23
CA GLY A 511 -0.51 10.27 5.21
C GLY A 511 0.08 9.00 5.84
N TYR A 512 1.40 8.86 5.83
CA TYR A 512 2.14 7.72 6.38
C TYR A 512 3.26 8.13 7.35
N ASP A 513 3.22 9.38 7.83
CA ASP A 513 4.18 9.92 8.77
C ASP A 513 4.18 9.14 10.10
N ALA A 514 5.37 8.69 10.50
CA ALA A 514 5.62 7.79 11.63
C ALA A 514 4.94 6.40 11.53
N VAL A 515 4.42 6.02 10.35
CA VAL A 515 3.79 4.71 10.13
C VAL A 515 4.21 4.06 8.81
N CYS A 516 5.31 4.48 8.20
CA CYS A 516 5.83 3.89 6.96
C CYS A 516 6.09 2.37 7.11
N TYR A 517 6.47 1.93 8.32
CA TYR A 517 6.71 0.52 8.66
C TYR A 517 5.48 -0.39 8.44
N SER A 518 4.27 0.16 8.45
CA SER A 518 3.01 -0.60 8.49
C SER A 518 2.87 -1.61 7.35
N TYR A 519 3.41 -1.28 6.17
CA TYR A 519 3.38 -2.18 5.02
C TYR A 519 4.32 -3.38 5.21
N ILE A 520 5.58 -3.16 5.63
CA ILE A 520 6.53 -4.23 5.97
C ILE A 520 5.95 -5.13 7.07
N TRP A 521 5.39 -4.51 8.12
CA TRP A 521 4.74 -5.23 9.21
C TRP A 521 3.64 -6.17 8.70
N SER A 522 2.80 -5.65 7.81
CA SER A 522 1.70 -6.41 7.23
C SER A 522 2.20 -7.54 6.33
N GLU A 523 3.23 -7.32 5.51
CA GLU A 523 3.84 -8.35 4.67
C GLU A 523 4.42 -9.52 5.49
N VAL A 524 5.08 -9.20 6.60
CA VAL A 524 5.67 -10.22 7.48
C VAL A 524 4.58 -11.12 8.06
N PHE A 525 3.51 -10.53 8.56
CA PHE A 525 2.42 -11.26 9.20
C PHE A 525 1.60 -12.05 8.18
N ALA A 526 1.40 -11.49 6.98
CA ALA A 526 0.80 -12.17 5.85
C ALA A 526 1.60 -13.42 5.43
N ALA A 527 2.93 -13.32 5.38
CA ALA A 527 3.80 -14.45 5.05
C ALA A 527 3.70 -15.57 6.10
N ASP A 528 3.67 -15.24 7.40
CA ASP A 528 3.52 -16.24 8.46
C ASP A 528 2.16 -16.97 8.37
N LEU A 529 1.08 -16.21 8.21
CA LEU A 529 -0.26 -16.77 8.03
C LEU A 529 -0.34 -17.69 6.81
N PHE A 530 0.21 -17.26 5.67
CA PHE A 530 0.21 -18.05 4.44
C PHE A 530 0.97 -19.36 4.63
N VAL A 531 2.23 -19.30 5.09
CA VAL A 531 3.08 -20.47 5.30
C VAL A 531 2.49 -21.42 6.33
N SER A 532 1.93 -20.90 7.42
CA SER A 532 1.46 -21.72 8.53
C SER A 532 0.08 -22.34 8.30
N LYS A 533 -0.77 -21.77 7.43
CA LYS A 533 -2.20 -22.17 7.33
C LYS A 533 -2.67 -22.54 5.94
N PHE A 534 -1.99 -22.12 4.87
CA PHE A 534 -2.51 -22.25 3.50
C PHE A 534 -1.53 -22.86 2.51
N LYS A 535 -0.22 -22.71 2.72
CA LYS A 535 0.80 -23.09 1.74
C LYS A 535 0.72 -24.55 1.27
N ASP A 536 0.40 -25.47 2.18
CA ASP A 536 0.37 -26.90 1.86
C ASP A 536 -0.93 -27.34 1.17
N ASP A 537 -2.01 -26.57 1.30
CA ASP A 537 -3.31 -26.85 0.69
C ASP A 537 -4.10 -25.56 0.42
N LEU A 538 -3.90 -25.01 -0.78
CA LEU A 538 -4.48 -23.75 -1.23
C LEU A 538 -6.00 -23.81 -1.49
N LEU A 539 -6.53 -25.02 -1.69
CA LEU A 539 -7.94 -25.27 -1.99
C LEU A 539 -8.73 -25.69 -0.74
N ASN A 540 -8.11 -25.59 0.44
CA ASN A 540 -8.74 -25.95 1.70
C ASN A 540 -9.84 -24.97 2.10
N GLN A 541 -11.08 -25.24 1.69
CA GLN A 541 -12.24 -24.43 2.05
C GLN A 541 -12.43 -24.34 3.57
N HIS A 542 -12.08 -25.38 4.35
CA HIS A 542 -12.21 -25.33 5.80
C HIS A 542 -11.25 -24.30 6.44
N ALA A 543 -10.00 -24.24 5.96
CA ALA A 543 -9.03 -23.25 6.40
C ALA A 543 -9.47 -21.82 6.03
N GLY A 544 -9.99 -21.64 4.81
CA GLY A 544 -10.53 -20.36 4.35
C GLY A 544 -11.77 -19.91 5.12
N LEU A 545 -12.74 -20.79 5.36
CA LEU A 545 -13.91 -20.51 6.22
C LEU A 545 -13.50 -20.10 7.63
N ARG A 546 -12.52 -20.80 8.21
CA ARG A 546 -11.97 -20.41 9.52
C ARG A 546 -11.33 -19.03 9.47
N PHE A 547 -10.57 -18.71 8.42
CA PHE A 547 -9.97 -17.38 8.26
C PHE A 547 -11.04 -16.29 8.14
N ARG A 548 -12.04 -16.51 7.28
CA ARG A 548 -13.20 -15.61 7.16
C ARG A 548 -13.88 -15.36 8.50
N ASN A 549 -14.13 -16.40 9.28
CA ASN A 549 -14.87 -16.28 10.54
C ASN A 549 -14.03 -15.77 11.73
N LYS A 550 -12.72 -16.07 11.75
CA LYS A 550 -11.84 -15.73 12.89
C LYS A 550 -11.03 -14.46 12.66
N VAL A 551 -10.71 -14.13 11.40
CA VAL A 551 -9.86 -12.99 11.04
C VAL A 551 -10.66 -11.87 10.40
N LEU A 552 -11.49 -12.16 9.39
CA LEU A 552 -12.23 -11.11 8.66
C LEU A 552 -13.50 -10.66 9.40
N ALA A 553 -14.25 -11.61 9.97
CA ALA A 553 -15.55 -11.32 10.58
C ALA A 553 -15.50 -10.39 11.81
N PRO A 554 -14.50 -10.46 12.71
CA PRO A 554 -14.42 -9.51 13.81
C PRO A 554 -14.21 -8.06 13.35
N GLY A 555 -13.49 -7.85 12.24
CA GLY A 555 -13.08 -6.51 11.84
C GLY A 555 -12.38 -5.76 12.97
N GLY A 556 -12.78 -4.51 13.22
CA GLY A 556 -12.21 -3.68 14.28
C GLY A 556 -12.74 -3.98 15.68
N SER A 557 -13.61 -4.99 15.85
CA SER A 557 -14.28 -5.27 17.13
C SER A 557 -13.38 -5.97 18.16
N LYS A 558 -12.21 -6.44 17.73
CA LYS A 558 -11.22 -7.18 18.52
C LYS A 558 -9.82 -6.64 18.23
N ASP A 559 -8.87 -6.79 19.16
CA ASP A 559 -7.50 -6.34 18.91
C ASP A 559 -6.86 -7.19 17.78
N PRO A 560 -6.26 -6.56 16.76
CA PRO A 560 -5.67 -7.29 15.64
C PRO A 560 -4.62 -8.34 16.02
N LEU A 561 -3.78 -8.06 17.03
CA LEU A 561 -2.76 -9.02 17.43
C LEU A 561 -3.39 -10.23 18.11
N GLU A 562 -4.47 -10.02 18.88
CA GLU A 562 -5.27 -11.11 19.45
C GLU A 562 -5.94 -11.94 18.34
N ILE A 563 -6.50 -11.29 17.30
CA ILE A 563 -7.09 -11.97 16.14
C ILE A 563 -6.08 -12.91 15.47
N ILE A 564 -4.89 -12.38 15.12
CA ILE A 564 -3.87 -13.15 14.41
C ILE A 564 -3.29 -14.25 15.32
N THR A 565 -3.01 -13.94 16.59
CA THR A 565 -2.47 -14.90 17.56
C THR A 565 -3.42 -16.08 17.77
N ASP A 566 -4.72 -15.81 17.95
CA ASP A 566 -5.73 -16.85 18.09
C ASP A 566 -5.83 -17.75 16.84
N TYR A 567 -5.73 -17.15 15.66
CA TYR A 567 -5.83 -17.89 14.40
C TYR A 567 -4.57 -18.74 14.14
N LEU A 568 -3.39 -18.22 14.44
CA LEU A 568 -2.12 -18.93 14.36
C LEU A 568 -2.00 -20.02 15.43
N GLY A 569 -2.52 -19.76 16.64
CA GLY A 569 -2.30 -20.57 17.85
C GLY A 569 -1.00 -20.23 18.58
N ARG A 570 -0.33 -19.15 18.17
CA ARG A 570 0.92 -18.60 18.71
C ARG A 570 1.09 -17.16 18.25
N GLU A 571 2.01 -16.42 18.85
CA GLU A 571 2.37 -15.09 18.34
C GLU A 571 2.94 -15.17 16.90
N PRO A 572 2.73 -14.12 16.09
CA PRO A 572 3.30 -14.01 14.75
C PRO A 572 4.83 -14.04 14.78
N SER A 573 5.44 -14.63 13.75
CA SER A 573 6.88 -14.73 13.62
C SER A 573 7.35 -14.12 12.30
N LEU A 574 8.51 -13.47 12.33
CA LEU A 574 9.20 -12.99 11.15
C LEU A 574 9.86 -14.10 10.31
N GLN A 575 10.08 -15.28 10.89
CA GLN A 575 10.87 -16.35 10.27
C GLN A 575 10.31 -16.83 8.92
N PRO A 576 9.00 -17.04 8.74
CA PRO A 576 8.44 -17.43 7.44
C PRO A 576 8.71 -16.40 6.35
N PHE A 577 8.66 -15.10 6.68
CA PHE A 577 9.01 -14.03 5.75
C PHE A 577 10.49 -14.11 5.36
N ILE A 578 11.41 -14.12 6.33
CA ILE A 578 12.86 -14.21 6.07
C ILE A 578 13.22 -15.46 5.24
N GLN A 579 12.64 -16.62 5.57
CA GLN A 579 12.85 -17.85 4.81
C GLN A 579 12.33 -17.75 3.38
N SER A 580 11.18 -17.11 3.16
CA SER A 580 10.63 -16.92 1.82
C SER A 580 11.55 -16.06 0.94
N ARG A 581 12.13 -14.99 1.51
CA ARG A 581 13.10 -14.13 0.81
C ARG A 581 14.44 -14.82 0.57
N THR A 582 14.85 -15.71 1.49
CA THR A 582 16.15 -16.42 1.38
C THR A 582 16.12 -17.60 0.40
N ARG A 583 15.02 -18.36 0.34
CA ARG A 583 14.92 -19.55 -0.54
C ARG A 583 14.80 -19.21 -2.01
N ASN A 584 14.25 -18.04 -2.34
CA ASN A 584 13.81 -17.70 -3.68
C ASN A 584 14.63 -16.57 -4.34
N SER A 585 15.64 -16.02 -3.64
CA SER A 585 16.47 -14.90 -4.12
C SER A 585 17.59 -15.29 -5.11
N LEU A 586 17.88 -16.58 -5.25
CA LEU A 586 18.98 -17.09 -6.09
C LEU A 586 18.49 -17.92 -7.27
#